data_AF-A0A847HRL9-F1
#
_entry.id   AF-A0A847HRL9-F1
#
_cell.length_a   1.000
_cell.length_b   1.000
_cell.length_c   1.000
_cell.angle_alpha   90.00
_cell.angle_beta   90.00
_cell.angle_gamma   90.00
#
_symmetry.space_group_name_H-M   'P 1'
#
loop_
_entity.id
_entity.type
_entity.pdbx_description
1 polymer ?
#
loop_
_entity_poly.entity_id
_entity_poly.type
_entity_poly.pdbx_seq_one_letter_code
_entity_poly.pdbx_strand_id
1 'polypeptide(L)'
;LYGDQPLGWDTIGTEEVIRSVQQAGFQMYKERMYTPDNVVLVFSGSIDAAQARALGEQYFATLKGTKQREFPEFTAYSNDRVSLRKKATEQAHIVLGVPGVPALHQDHFVHKLLAIILGGSMSSRMFLNIREARGLCYYITTETDSYLDAGALSTRAGVDQSRMAEAVTAITEEYLRCAAGGVEEEELRRAKEYLKGKMTLSLEDSEERAHFFGRQELLYPKTRTVEEYFAAIEDVTKAQVDTLAGRILQPQEMRLVAIGNVRGEEELRKLL
;
A
#
# COMPACT_ATOMS: atom_id res chain seq x y z
N LEU A 1 10.92 7.09 0.12
CA LEU A 1 10.91 5.90 -0.76
C LEU A 1 11.04 6.30 -2.23
N TYR A 2 10.10 7.09 -2.76
CA TYR A 2 10.06 7.41 -4.20
C TYR A 2 10.90 8.63 -4.63
N GLY A 3 11.41 9.47 -3.72
CA GLY A 3 12.25 10.62 -4.12
C GLY A 3 11.45 11.71 -4.83
N ASP A 4 12.13 12.58 -5.60
CA ASP A 4 11.49 13.69 -6.31
C ASP A 4 10.97 13.28 -7.69
N GLN A 5 9.83 12.59 -7.70
CA GLN A 5 9.08 12.18 -8.89
C GLN A 5 7.59 12.06 -8.54
N PRO A 6 6.65 11.89 -9.51
CA PRO A 6 5.21 11.96 -9.22
C PRO A 6 4.72 11.10 -8.05
N LEU A 7 5.22 9.87 -7.89
CA LEU A 7 4.88 8.99 -6.76
C LEU A 7 5.42 9.45 -5.40
N GLY A 8 6.42 10.33 -5.38
CA GLY A 8 7.02 10.87 -4.17
C GLY A 8 6.47 12.23 -3.75
N TRP A 9 5.61 12.85 -4.56
CA TRP A 9 4.98 14.12 -4.24
C TRP A 9 3.76 13.93 -3.33
N ASP A 10 3.64 14.79 -2.31
CA ASP A 10 2.47 14.78 -1.43
C ASP A 10 1.20 15.15 -2.18
N THR A 11 0.14 14.34 -2.03
CA THR A 11 -1.17 14.57 -2.67
C THR A 11 -1.77 15.94 -2.33
N ILE A 12 -1.52 16.43 -1.12
CA ILE A 12 -2.01 17.75 -0.66
C ILE A 12 -1.21 18.92 -1.27
N GLY A 13 0.00 18.65 -1.78
CA GLY A 13 0.93 19.65 -2.28
C GLY A 13 1.69 20.40 -1.17
N THR A 14 2.60 21.27 -1.57
CA THR A 14 3.36 22.12 -0.65
C THR A 14 2.58 23.39 -0.30
N GLU A 15 2.95 24.07 0.79
CA GLU A 15 2.35 25.36 1.14
C GLU A 15 2.47 26.38 0.00
N GLU A 16 3.63 26.42 -0.67
CA GLU A 16 3.86 27.29 -1.82
C GLU A 16 2.88 26.99 -2.95
N VAL A 17 2.71 25.71 -3.31
CA VAL A 17 1.75 25.30 -4.33
C VAL A 17 0.35 25.72 -3.92
N ILE A 18 -0.10 25.39 -2.69
CA ILE A 18 -1.45 25.70 -2.19
C ILE A 18 -1.74 27.20 -2.26
N ARG A 19 -0.76 28.07 -1.93
CA ARG A 19 -0.92 29.52 -2.00
C ARG A 19 -0.92 30.07 -3.43
N SER A 20 -0.33 29.35 -4.38
CA SER A 20 -0.18 29.78 -5.78
C SER A 20 -1.31 29.32 -6.70
N VAL A 21 -2.02 28.23 -6.38
CA VAL A 21 -3.04 27.67 -7.28
C VAL A 21 -4.21 28.66 -7.44
N GLN A 22 -4.56 28.93 -8.70
CA GLN A 22 -5.69 29.78 -9.08
C GLN A 22 -6.81 28.97 -9.70
N GLN A 23 -8.03 29.54 -9.73
CA GLN A 23 -9.21 28.93 -10.37
C GLN A 23 -8.92 28.42 -11.79
N ALA A 24 -8.19 29.19 -12.60
CA ALA A 24 -7.83 28.81 -13.96
C ALA A 24 -7.02 27.50 -14.02
N GLY A 25 -6.15 27.26 -13.02
CA GLY A 25 -5.39 26.01 -12.90
C GLY A 25 -6.29 24.80 -12.65
N PHE A 26 -7.31 24.95 -11.80
CA PHE A 26 -8.30 23.89 -11.56
C PHE A 26 -9.14 23.58 -12.81
N GLN A 27 -9.59 24.60 -13.54
CA GLN A 27 -10.35 24.39 -14.77
C GLN A 27 -9.50 23.69 -15.83
N MET A 28 -8.25 24.15 -16.01
CA MET A 28 -7.31 23.51 -16.93
C MET A 28 -7.03 22.04 -16.56
N TYR A 29 -6.89 21.73 -15.27
CA TYR A 29 -6.71 20.35 -14.83
C TYR A 29 -7.95 19.50 -15.13
N LYS A 30 -9.14 20.01 -14.84
CA LYS A 30 -10.43 19.35 -15.14
C LYS A 30 -10.56 19.08 -16.64
N GLU A 31 -10.30 20.06 -17.50
CA GLU A 31 -10.38 19.92 -18.96
C GLU A 31 -9.40 18.86 -19.50
N ARG A 32 -8.22 18.73 -18.89
CA ARG A 32 -7.17 17.78 -19.33
C ARG A 32 -7.39 16.35 -18.85
N MET A 33 -8.06 16.17 -17.71
CA MET A 33 -8.10 14.89 -17.00
C MET A 33 -9.51 14.29 -16.88
N TYR A 34 -10.57 15.10 -16.85
CA TYR A 34 -11.93 14.63 -16.60
C TYR A 34 -12.65 14.44 -17.93
N THR A 35 -12.20 13.44 -18.68
CA THR A 35 -12.65 13.12 -20.04
C THR A 35 -13.30 11.73 -20.08
N PRO A 36 -14.18 11.44 -21.06
CA PRO A 36 -14.89 10.16 -21.14
C PRO A 36 -13.98 8.91 -21.15
N ASP A 37 -12.76 9.03 -21.67
CA ASP A 37 -11.74 7.98 -21.75
C ASP A 37 -10.90 7.81 -20.46
N ASN A 38 -11.16 8.61 -19.42
CA ASN A 38 -10.42 8.60 -18.15
C ASN A 38 -11.35 8.62 -16.93
N VAL A 39 -12.61 8.20 -17.10
CA VAL A 39 -13.63 8.12 -16.04
C VAL A 39 -14.41 6.82 -16.18
N VAL A 40 -14.64 6.15 -15.05
CA VAL A 40 -15.54 4.99 -14.96
C VAL A 40 -16.72 5.34 -14.05
N LEU A 41 -17.94 5.12 -14.54
CA LEU A 41 -19.16 5.23 -13.73
C LEU A 41 -19.56 3.83 -13.26
N VAL A 42 -19.67 3.67 -11.95
CA VAL A 42 -20.06 2.39 -11.35
C VAL A 42 -21.36 2.54 -10.59
N PHE A 43 -22.27 1.61 -10.82
CA PHE A 43 -23.55 1.52 -10.15
C PHE A 43 -23.60 0.18 -9.40
N SER A 44 -23.94 0.22 -8.12
CA SER A 44 -23.99 -0.94 -7.23
C SER A 44 -25.16 -0.78 -6.25
N GLY A 45 -25.88 -1.87 -5.96
CA GLY A 45 -27.05 -1.86 -5.08
C GLY A 45 -28.35 -2.15 -5.83
N SER A 46 -29.47 -1.57 -5.37
CA SER A 46 -30.81 -1.78 -5.95
C SER A 46 -31.01 -0.94 -7.22
N ILE A 47 -30.30 -1.30 -8.28
CA ILE A 47 -30.36 -0.62 -9.58
C ILE A 47 -30.17 -1.63 -10.71
N ASP A 48 -31.00 -1.52 -11.74
CA ASP A 48 -30.84 -2.32 -12.95
C ASP A 48 -30.00 -1.61 -14.03
N ALA A 49 -29.62 -2.36 -15.07
CA ALA A 49 -28.76 -1.85 -16.14
C ALA A 49 -29.42 -0.73 -16.96
N ALA A 50 -30.75 -0.72 -17.11
CA ALA A 50 -31.46 0.31 -17.86
C ALA A 50 -31.52 1.62 -17.07
N GLN A 51 -31.78 1.54 -15.77
CA GLN A 51 -31.72 2.68 -14.85
C GLN A 51 -30.31 3.26 -14.77
N ALA A 52 -29.28 2.42 -14.61
CA ALA A 52 -27.89 2.85 -14.58
C ALA A 52 -27.48 3.58 -15.87
N ARG A 53 -27.86 3.02 -17.03
CA ARG A 53 -27.62 3.66 -18.34
C ARG A 53 -28.32 5.00 -18.45
N ALA A 54 -29.60 5.07 -18.09
CA ALA A 54 -30.37 6.31 -18.14
C ALA A 54 -29.75 7.41 -17.26
N LEU A 55 -29.29 7.07 -16.04
CA LEU A 55 -28.59 8.02 -15.16
C LEU A 55 -27.25 8.45 -15.73
N GLY A 56 -26.47 7.52 -16.29
CA GLY A 56 -25.21 7.83 -16.95
C GLY A 56 -25.39 8.78 -18.13
N GLU A 57 -26.35 8.51 -19.00
CA GLU A 57 -26.69 9.38 -20.13
C GLU A 57 -27.21 10.74 -19.66
N GLN A 58 -28.10 10.78 -18.66
CA GLN A 58 -28.67 12.01 -18.14
C GLN A 58 -27.61 12.96 -17.57
N TYR A 59 -26.69 12.46 -16.76
CA TYR A 59 -25.76 13.32 -16.01
C TYR A 59 -24.37 13.46 -16.65
N PHE A 60 -23.94 12.47 -17.46
CA PHE A 60 -22.57 12.40 -17.96
C PHE A 60 -22.45 12.44 -19.49
N ALA A 61 -23.54 12.46 -20.28
CA ALA A 61 -23.46 12.57 -21.74
C ALA A 61 -22.82 13.88 -22.25
N THR A 62 -22.69 14.89 -21.39
CA THR A 62 -22.06 16.16 -21.75
C THR A 62 -20.54 16.17 -21.58
N LEU A 63 -19.95 15.12 -20.99
CA LEU A 63 -18.50 14.96 -20.93
C LEU A 63 -17.92 14.82 -22.34
N LYS A 64 -16.83 15.56 -22.58
CA LYS A 64 -16.16 15.65 -23.88
C LYS A 64 -14.65 15.66 -23.68
N GLY A 65 -13.95 15.49 -24.79
CA GLY A 65 -12.49 15.55 -24.82
C GLY A 65 -11.86 14.16 -24.75
N THR A 66 -10.54 14.18 -24.67
CA THR A 66 -9.67 13.02 -24.57
C THR A 66 -8.60 13.36 -23.55
N LYS A 67 -8.18 12.40 -22.73
CA LYS A 67 -7.15 12.59 -21.72
C LYS A 67 -5.91 13.20 -22.37
N GLN A 68 -5.42 14.31 -21.83
CA GLN A 68 -4.34 15.09 -22.45
C GLN A 68 -3.00 15.00 -21.71
N ARG A 69 -2.97 14.34 -20.55
CA ARG A 69 -1.78 14.30 -19.69
C ARG A 69 -1.44 12.87 -19.35
N GLU A 70 -0.24 12.47 -19.74
CA GLU A 70 0.43 11.29 -19.21
C GLU A 70 1.33 11.66 -18.03
N PHE A 71 1.54 10.69 -17.15
CA PHE A 71 2.51 10.79 -16.07
C PHE A 71 3.76 10.02 -16.45
N PRO A 72 4.97 10.54 -16.15
CA PRO A 72 6.18 9.80 -16.40
C PRO A 72 6.18 8.53 -15.55
N GLU A 73 6.69 7.44 -16.13
CA GLU A 73 6.85 6.17 -15.44
C GLU A 73 7.81 6.31 -14.26
N PHE A 74 7.58 5.51 -13.23
CA PHE A 74 8.49 5.36 -12.12
C PHE A 74 9.88 4.94 -12.60
N THR A 75 10.90 5.67 -12.15
CA THR A 75 12.29 5.49 -12.61
C THR A 75 13.12 4.63 -11.65
N ALA A 76 13.25 5.09 -10.41
CA ALA A 76 14.05 4.42 -9.39
C ALA A 76 13.61 4.81 -7.98
N TYR A 77 13.92 3.95 -7.01
CA TYR A 77 13.76 4.27 -5.59
C TYR A 77 14.88 5.21 -5.13
N SER A 78 14.59 6.05 -4.14
CA SER A 78 15.59 6.94 -3.55
C SER A 78 16.71 6.14 -2.86
N ASN A 79 17.93 6.66 -2.97
CA ASN A 79 19.10 6.22 -2.21
C ASN A 79 19.10 6.74 -0.77
N ASP A 80 18.23 7.69 -0.43
CA ASP A 80 18.04 8.11 0.95
C ASP A 80 17.23 7.04 1.71
N ARG A 81 17.91 6.34 2.60
CA ARG A 81 17.37 5.21 3.36
C ARG A 81 16.89 5.58 4.75
N VAL A 82 17.23 6.76 5.27
CA VAL A 82 16.87 7.13 6.65
C VAL A 82 16.43 8.59 6.72
N SER A 83 15.13 8.79 6.94
CA SER A 83 14.51 10.10 7.12
C SER A 83 13.93 10.23 8.53
N LEU A 84 14.47 11.16 9.31
CA LEU A 84 14.09 11.37 10.71
C LEU A 84 13.46 12.76 10.87
N ARG A 85 12.25 12.81 11.39
CA ARG A 85 11.54 14.07 11.66
C ARG A 85 11.34 14.27 13.15
N LYS A 86 11.99 15.30 13.70
CA LYS A 86 11.78 15.69 15.10
C LYS A 86 10.40 16.29 15.28
N LYS A 87 9.64 15.77 16.23
CA LYS A 87 8.34 16.30 16.65
C LYS A 87 8.11 15.98 18.13
N ALA A 88 7.55 16.95 18.87
CA ALA A 88 7.13 16.71 20.25
C ALA A 88 5.84 15.89 20.24
N THR A 89 5.98 14.58 20.32
CA THR A 89 4.90 13.59 20.44
C THR A 89 5.15 12.73 21.67
N GLU A 90 4.12 12.11 22.23
CA GLU A 90 4.29 11.15 23.35
C GLU A 90 4.94 9.85 22.87
N GLN A 91 4.54 9.38 21.69
CA GLN A 91 5.06 8.17 21.05
C GLN A 91 5.90 8.54 19.83
N ALA A 92 6.85 7.67 19.49
CA ALA A 92 7.51 7.68 18.20
C ALA A 92 6.71 6.85 17.20
N HIS A 93 6.61 7.33 15.97
CA HIS A 93 6.02 6.58 14.86
C HIS A 93 7.14 6.19 13.89
N ILE A 94 7.29 4.90 13.65
CA ILE A 94 8.28 4.34 12.73
C ILE A 94 7.59 3.68 11.55
N VAL A 95 8.23 3.79 10.38
CA VAL A 95 7.90 3.05 9.17
C VAL A 95 9.20 2.48 8.63
N LEU A 96 9.35 1.16 8.72
CA LEU A 96 10.44 0.43 8.07
C LEU A 96 9.86 -0.32 6.87
N GLY A 97 10.47 -0.20 5.71
CA GLY A 97 9.98 -0.90 4.53
C GLY A 97 11.03 -1.10 3.46
N VAL A 98 10.62 -1.82 2.42
CA VAL A 98 11.41 -2.16 1.24
C VAL A 98 10.59 -1.88 -0.02
N PRO A 99 11.24 -1.68 -1.18
CA PRO A 99 10.61 -1.82 -2.48
C PRO A 99 9.79 -3.11 -2.58
N GLY A 100 8.58 -2.99 -3.12
CA GLY A 100 7.68 -4.10 -3.35
C GLY A 100 7.48 -4.35 -4.84
N VAL A 101 6.36 -4.99 -5.18
CA VAL A 101 5.96 -5.22 -6.58
C VAL A 101 4.77 -4.34 -6.97
N PRO A 102 4.68 -3.91 -8.24
CA PRO A 102 3.54 -3.15 -8.73
C PRO A 102 2.25 -3.97 -8.80
N ALA A 103 1.11 -3.29 -8.93
CA ALA A 103 -0.23 -3.87 -8.90
C ALA A 103 -0.50 -4.90 -10.03
N LEU A 104 0.20 -4.77 -11.16
CA LEU A 104 0.08 -5.68 -12.30
C LEU A 104 1.15 -6.79 -12.31
N HIS A 105 2.03 -6.83 -11.31
CA HIS A 105 3.06 -7.86 -11.22
C HIS A 105 2.44 -9.23 -10.93
N GLN A 106 3.02 -10.30 -11.47
CA GLN A 106 2.56 -11.68 -11.24
C GLN A 106 2.54 -12.06 -9.74
N ASP A 107 3.50 -11.50 -8.98
CA ASP A 107 3.63 -11.73 -7.54
C ASP A 107 2.74 -10.78 -6.69
N HIS A 108 1.80 -10.04 -7.28
CA HIS A 108 0.95 -9.09 -6.53
C HIS A 108 0.20 -9.74 -5.36
N PHE A 109 -0.40 -10.91 -5.58
CA PHE A 109 -1.09 -11.65 -4.52
C PHE A 109 -0.12 -12.25 -3.51
N VAL A 110 1.05 -12.72 -3.97
CA VAL A 110 2.15 -13.20 -3.12
C VAL A 110 2.61 -12.09 -2.17
N HIS A 111 2.77 -10.87 -2.69
CA HIS A 111 3.17 -9.68 -1.95
C HIS A 111 2.15 -9.29 -0.87
N LYS A 112 0.85 -9.31 -1.21
CA LYS A 112 -0.23 -9.08 -0.23
C LYS A 112 -0.23 -10.12 0.89
N LEU A 113 -0.10 -11.39 0.55
CA LEU A 113 -0.08 -12.47 1.55
C LEU A 113 1.16 -12.38 2.44
N LEU A 114 2.33 -12.04 1.89
CA LEU A 114 3.54 -11.80 2.66
C LEU A 114 3.34 -10.68 3.69
N ALA A 115 2.74 -9.55 3.31
CA ALA A 115 2.44 -8.47 4.26
C ALA A 115 1.47 -8.92 5.36
N ILE A 116 0.48 -9.75 5.03
CA ILE A 116 -0.47 -10.30 6.02
C ILE A 116 0.24 -11.21 7.03
N ILE A 117 1.09 -12.12 6.54
CA ILE A 117 1.89 -13.03 7.38
C ILE A 117 2.80 -12.23 8.32
N LEU A 118 3.45 -11.20 7.80
CA LEU A 118 4.35 -10.36 8.58
C LEU A 118 3.58 -9.53 9.62
N GLY A 119 2.52 -8.80 9.24
CA GLY A 119 1.88 -7.84 10.14
C GLY A 119 0.43 -7.47 9.85
N GLY A 120 -0.34 -8.26 9.10
CA GLY A 120 -1.69 -7.87 8.69
C GLY A 120 -2.81 -8.25 9.68
N SER A 121 -2.52 -9.04 10.71
CA SER A 121 -3.52 -9.51 11.67
C SER A 121 -2.92 -9.70 13.07
N MET A 122 -3.75 -10.01 14.07
CA MET A 122 -3.28 -10.30 15.43
C MET A 122 -2.50 -11.62 15.55
N SER A 123 -2.59 -12.52 14.57
CA SER A 123 -1.84 -13.78 14.53
C SER A 123 -0.59 -13.71 13.64
N SER A 124 -0.23 -12.51 13.18
CA SER A 124 0.93 -12.26 12.33
C SER A 124 2.22 -12.19 13.14
N ARG A 125 3.37 -12.45 12.49
CA ARG A 125 4.67 -12.54 13.17
C ARG A 125 5.03 -11.30 13.96
N MET A 126 4.87 -10.11 13.37
CA MET A 126 5.17 -8.83 14.02
C MET A 126 4.26 -8.59 15.23
N PHE A 127 2.99 -8.97 15.14
CA PHE A 127 2.07 -8.82 16.26
C PHE A 127 2.49 -9.73 17.43
N LEU A 128 2.73 -11.01 17.16
CA LEU A 128 3.11 -11.98 18.18
C LEU A 128 4.50 -11.70 18.77
N ASN A 129 5.51 -11.53 17.92
CA ASN A 129 6.92 -11.49 18.35
C ASN A 129 7.36 -10.12 18.89
N ILE A 130 6.72 -9.03 18.45
CA ILE A 130 7.15 -7.66 18.79
C ILE A 130 6.14 -7.00 19.72
N ARG A 131 4.85 -6.99 19.36
CA ARG A 131 3.82 -6.35 20.18
C ARG A 131 3.45 -7.17 21.39
N GLU A 132 3.14 -8.46 21.23
CA GLU A 132 2.69 -9.32 22.32
C GLU A 132 3.85 -9.81 23.20
N ALA A 133 4.86 -10.46 22.62
CA ALA A 133 5.96 -11.06 23.38
C ALA A 133 6.91 -10.03 24.02
N ARG A 134 7.17 -8.90 23.35
CA ARG A 134 8.17 -7.89 23.81
C ARG A 134 7.53 -6.58 24.32
N GLY A 135 6.23 -6.38 24.13
CA GLY A 135 5.54 -5.15 24.52
C GLY A 135 6.15 -3.88 23.90
N LEU A 136 6.75 -3.99 22.71
CA LEU A 136 7.55 -2.92 22.11
C LEU A 136 6.70 -1.79 21.51
N CYS A 137 5.52 -2.14 21.01
CA CYS A 137 4.71 -1.26 20.19
C CYS A 137 3.25 -1.23 20.69
N TYR A 138 2.63 -0.06 20.65
CA TYR A 138 1.20 0.09 20.92
C TYR A 138 0.34 -0.48 19.78
N TYR A 139 0.79 -0.24 18.55
CA TYR A 139 0.29 -0.86 17.33
C TYR A 139 1.48 -1.26 16.44
N ILE A 140 1.28 -2.30 15.63
CA ILE A 140 2.22 -2.70 14.59
C ILE A 140 1.42 -3.31 13.43
N THR A 141 1.68 -2.87 12.20
CA THR A 141 0.97 -3.33 11.02
C THR A 141 1.88 -3.35 9.81
N THR A 142 1.80 -4.39 8.99
CA THR A 142 2.53 -4.48 7.72
C THR A 142 1.56 -4.42 6.56
N GLU A 143 1.86 -3.57 5.58
CA GLU A 143 0.99 -3.30 4.42
C GLU A 143 1.81 -3.24 3.14
N THR A 144 1.10 -3.34 2.02
CA THR A 144 1.68 -3.13 0.68
C THR A 144 1.10 -1.89 0.03
N ASP A 145 1.96 -1.05 -0.53
CA ASP A 145 1.56 -0.08 -1.55
C ASP A 145 1.72 -0.74 -2.92
N SER A 146 0.71 -0.62 -3.79
CA SER A 146 0.70 -1.23 -5.13
C SER A 146 0.22 -0.21 -6.15
N TYR A 147 1.16 0.55 -6.70
CA TYR A 147 0.94 1.45 -7.83
C TYR A 147 1.07 0.66 -9.15
N LEU A 148 0.74 1.28 -10.27
CA LEU A 148 0.76 0.61 -11.57
C LEU A 148 2.17 0.16 -11.99
N ASP A 149 3.19 0.93 -11.63
CA ASP A 149 4.58 0.79 -12.04
C ASP A 149 5.57 0.71 -10.86
N ALA A 150 5.09 0.85 -9.62
CA ALA A 150 5.91 0.71 -8.40
C ALA A 150 5.15 0.06 -7.25
N GLY A 151 5.87 -0.39 -6.22
CA GLY A 151 5.26 -0.93 -5.01
C GLY A 151 6.15 -0.81 -3.78
N ALA A 152 5.58 -1.08 -2.62
CA ALA A 152 6.32 -1.11 -1.35
C ALA A 152 5.73 -2.16 -0.42
N LEU A 153 6.57 -2.72 0.46
CA LEU A 153 6.13 -3.41 1.66
C LEU A 153 6.66 -2.62 2.85
N SER A 154 5.80 -2.27 3.81
CA SER A 154 6.26 -1.53 4.99
C SER A 154 5.53 -1.93 6.25
N THR A 155 6.28 -1.99 7.35
CA THR A 155 5.79 -2.17 8.71
C THR A 155 5.77 -0.82 9.42
N ARG A 156 4.59 -0.41 9.89
CA ARG A 156 4.39 0.80 10.68
C ARG A 156 4.17 0.43 12.14
N ALA A 157 4.80 1.15 13.05
CA ALA A 157 4.60 0.93 14.48
C ALA A 157 4.61 2.25 15.27
N GLY A 158 3.82 2.29 16.33
CA GLY A 158 3.87 3.33 17.37
C GLY A 158 4.58 2.77 18.59
N VAL A 159 5.64 3.43 19.04
CA VAL A 159 6.55 2.91 20.09
C VAL A 159 6.85 3.98 21.13
N ASP A 160 7.27 3.54 22.32
CA ASP A 160 7.88 4.45 23.28
C ASP A 160 9.17 5.05 22.68
N GLN A 161 9.38 6.34 22.88
CA GLN A 161 10.48 7.08 22.25
C GLN A 161 11.86 6.56 22.67
N SER A 162 11.98 6.00 23.88
CA SER A 162 13.23 5.41 24.37
C SER A 162 13.54 4.03 23.77
N ARG A 163 12.53 3.34 23.21
CA ARG A 163 12.64 1.98 22.66
C ARG A 163 12.65 1.94 21.13
N MET A 164 12.82 3.08 20.47
CA MET A 164 12.77 3.18 19.00
C MET A 164 13.81 2.29 18.31
N ALA A 165 15.08 2.33 18.74
CA ALA A 165 16.14 1.51 18.15
C ALA A 165 15.87 0.01 18.36
N GLU A 166 15.40 -0.38 19.55
CA GLU A 166 15.03 -1.76 19.88
C GLU A 166 13.89 -2.26 18.97
N ALA A 167 12.88 -1.43 18.72
CA ALA A 167 11.77 -1.76 17.83
C ALA A 167 12.21 -1.88 16.37
N VAL A 168 13.05 -0.95 15.87
CA VAL A 168 13.59 -1.03 14.50
C VAL A 168 14.39 -2.31 14.32
N THR A 169 15.29 -2.64 15.27
CA THR A 169 16.05 -3.90 15.26
C THR A 169 15.12 -5.11 15.23
N ALA A 170 14.08 -5.14 16.07
CA ALA A 170 13.14 -6.25 16.11
C ALA A 170 12.38 -6.46 14.78
N ILE A 171 11.97 -5.38 14.12
CA ILE A 171 11.29 -5.45 12.81
C ILE A 171 12.27 -5.93 11.73
N THR A 172 13.49 -5.38 11.71
CA THR A 172 14.56 -5.81 10.79
C THR A 172 14.86 -7.30 10.97
N GLU A 173 15.03 -7.78 12.20
CA GLU A 173 15.26 -9.19 12.50
C GLU A 173 14.14 -10.09 11.96
N GLU A 174 12.87 -9.68 12.10
CA GLU A 174 11.74 -10.46 11.60
C GLU A 174 11.70 -10.50 10.06
N TYR A 175 12.02 -9.40 9.38
CA TYR A 175 12.19 -9.39 7.93
C TYR A 175 13.28 -10.36 7.49
N LEU A 176 14.45 -10.32 8.14
CA LEU A 176 15.58 -11.19 7.78
C LEU A 176 15.31 -12.66 8.11
N ARG A 177 14.62 -12.94 9.22
CA ARG A 177 14.15 -14.30 9.53
C ARG A 177 13.21 -14.83 8.44
N CYS A 178 12.26 -14.01 7.98
CA CYS A 178 11.36 -14.39 6.89
C CYS A 178 12.10 -14.56 5.57
N ALA A 179 13.08 -13.70 5.27
CA ALA A 179 13.89 -13.78 4.05
C ALA A 179 14.73 -15.06 3.99
N ALA A 180 15.33 -15.46 5.11
CA ALA A 180 16.24 -16.60 5.18
C ALA A 180 15.52 -17.94 5.41
N GLY A 181 14.49 -17.95 6.26
CA GLY A 181 13.78 -19.17 6.68
C GLY A 181 12.43 -19.40 6.01
N GLY A 182 11.92 -18.42 5.27
CA GLY A 182 10.59 -18.48 4.67
C GLY A 182 9.45 -18.40 5.68
N VAL A 183 8.25 -18.73 5.20
CA VAL A 183 6.99 -18.78 5.96
C VAL A 183 6.58 -20.21 6.28
N GLU A 184 5.74 -20.43 7.29
CA GLU A 184 5.13 -21.74 7.54
C GLU A 184 3.89 -21.94 6.64
N GLU A 185 3.56 -23.19 6.31
CA GLU A 185 2.33 -23.51 5.54
C GLU A 185 1.07 -22.98 6.22
N GLU A 186 1.04 -23.10 7.54
CA GLU A 186 -0.08 -22.67 8.36
C GLU A 186 -0.21 -21.14 8.39
N GLU A 187 0.91 -20.41 8.35
CA GLU A 187 0.90 -18.95 8.21
C GLU A 187 0.29 -18.52 6.87
N LEU A 188 0.68 -19.18 5.77
CA LEU A 188 0.12 -18.93 4.45
C LEU A 188 -1.38 -19.24 4.41
N ARG A 189 -1.79 -20.39 4.95
CA ARG A 189 -3.21 -20.79 5.01
C ARG A 189 -4.05 -19.74 5.73
N ARG A 190 -3.61 -19.31 6.93
CA ARG A 190 -4.31 -18.26 7.70
C ARG A 190 -4.34 -16.93 6.96
N ALA A 191 -3.26 -16.55 6.27
CA ALA A 191 -3.22 -15.30 5.50
C ALA A 191 -4.20 -15.30 4.33
N LYS A 192 -4.33 -16.42 3.61
CA LYS A 192 -5.33 -16.61 2.54
C LYS A 192 -6.76 -16.49 3.08
N GLU A 193 -7.05 -17.20 4.18
CA GLU A 193 -8.36 -17.16 4.82
C GLU A 193 -8.70 -15.75 5.33
N TYR A 194 -7.74 -15.09 5.96
CA TYR A 194 -7.90 -13.71 6.42
C TYR A 194 -8.21 -12.76 5.26
N LEU A 195 -7.45 -12.84 4.16
CA LEU A 195 -7.65 -11.95 3.01
C LEU A 195 -9.02 -12.17 2.35
N LYS A 196 -9.41 -13.43 2.12
CA LYS A 196 -10.72 -13.75 1.56
C LYS A 196 -11.85 -13.34 2.51
N GLY A 197 -11.74 -13.66 3.80
CA GLY A 197 -12.74 -13.31 4.80
C GLY A 197 -12.95 -11.80 4.94
N LYS A 198 -11.84 -11.03 5.00
CA LYS A 198 -11.89 -9.56 5.01
C LYS A 198 -12.59 -9.03 3.76
N MET A 199 -12.28 -9.58 2.59
CA MET A 199 -12.90 -9.17 1.34
C MET A 199 -14.40 -9.52 1.28
N THR A 200 -14.79 -10.71 1.73
CA THR A 200 -16.20 -11.12 1.80
C THR A 200 -17.02 -10.15 2.65
N LEU A 201 -16.55 -9.83 3.86
CA LEU A 201 -17.22 -8.89 4.76
C LEU A 201 -17.29 -7.48 4.15
N SER A 202 -16.21 -7.04 3.50
CA SER A 202 -16.17 -5.72 2.84
C SER A 202 -17.20 -5.61 1.72
N LEU A 203 -17.35 -6.66 0.91
CA LEU A 203 -18.23 -6.67 -0.27
C LEU A 203 -19.72 -6.87 0.04
N GLU A 204 -20.11 -6.91 1.33
CA GLU A 204 -21.50 -6.77 1.75
C GLU A 204 -22.01 -5.34 1.52
N ASP A 205 -21.12 -4.34 1.56
CA ASP A 205 -21.44 -2.94 1.28
C ASP A 205 -21.44 -2.68 -0.24
N SER A 206 -22.50 -2.04 -0.74
CA SER A 206 -22.62 -1.69 -2.16
C SER A 206 -21.57 -0.69 -2.63
N GLU A 207 -21.13 0.23 -1.78
CA GLU A 207 -20.06 1.19 -2.06
C GLU A 207 -18.71 0.46 -2.23
N GLU A 208 -18.41 -0.48 -1.34
CA GLU A 208 -17.20 -1.31 -1.45
C GLU A 208 -17.20 -2.19 -2.71
N ARG A 209 -18.35 -2.74 -3.08
CA ARG A 209 -18.51 -3.42 -4.39
C ARG A 209 -18.24 -2.47 -5.56
N ALA A 210 -18.77 -1.25 -5.50
CA ALA A 210 -18.55 -0.25 -6.55
C ALA A 210 -17.06 0.12 -6.65
N HIS A 211 -16.38 0.34 -5.54
CA HIS A 211 -14.94 0.60 -5.50
C HIS A 211 -14.12 -0.59 -6.00
N PHE A 212 -14.49 -1.82 -5.64
CA PHE A 212 -13.80 -3.02 -6.09
C PHE A 212 -13.79 -3.16 -7.61
N PHE A 213 -14.95 -3.00 -8.26
CA PHE A 213 -15.03 -3.09 -9.73
C PHE A 213 -14.51 -1.81 -10.41
N GLY A 214 -14.89 -0.64 -9.91
CA GLY A 214 -14.51 0.65 -10.49
C GLY A 214 -13.02 0.89 -10.54
N ARG A 215 -12.31 0.56 -9.46
CA ARG A 215 -10.85 0.71 -9.44
C ARG A 215 -10.18 -0.21 -10.45
N GLN A 216 -10.67 -1.44 -10.60
CA GLN A 216 -10.09 -2.38 -11.56
C GLN A 216 -10.33 -1.93 -13.00
N GLU A 217 -11.56 -1.52 -13.32
CA GLU A 217 -11.91 -1.06 -14.65
C GLU A 217 -11.15 0.21 -15.03
N LEU A 218 -10.91 1.10 -14.06
CA LEU A 218 -10.19 2.34 -14.28
C LEU A 218 -8.68 2.13 -14.47
N LEU A 219 -8.08 1.19 -13.76
CA LEU A 219 -6.62 1.09 -13.64
C LEU A 219 -6.01 -0.13 -14.34
N TYR A 220 -6.76 -1.21 -14.54
CA TYR A 220 -6.21 -2.50 -14.95
C TYR A 220 -6.75 -2.94 -16.30
N PRO A 221 -5.98 -3.74 -17.06
CA PRO A 221 -6.43 -4.25 -18.36
C PRO A 221 -7.57 -5.28 -18.26
N LYS A 222 -7.83 -5.82 -17.07
CA LYS A 222 -8.89 -6.80 -16.82
C LYS A 222 -9.51 -6.57 -15.44
N THR A 223 -10.83 -6.43 -15.42
CA THR A 223 -11.64 -6.46 -14.20
C THR A 223 -11.91 -7.90 -13.79
N ARG A 224 -11.39 -8.31 -12.62
CA ARG A 224 -11.61 -9.65 -12.08
C ARG A 224 -12.93 -9.74 -11.33
N THR A 225 -13.61 -10.88 -11.44
CA THR A 225 -14.69 -11.21 -10.50
C THR A 225 -14.13 -11.52 -9.12
N VAL A 226 -15.01 -11.61 -8.12
CA VAL A 226 -14.62 -12.00 -6.76
C VAL A 226 -14.05 -13.42 -6.75
N GLU A 227 -14.65 -14.32 -7.53
CA GLU A 227 -14.24 -15.71 -7.67
C GLU A 227 -12.87 -15.83 -8.32
N GLU A 228 -12.61 -15.07 -9.40
CA GLU A 228 -11.28 -15.01 -10.03
C GLU A 228 -10.22 -14.43 -9.07
N TYR A 229 -10.60 -13.45 -8.26
CA TYR A 229 -9.73 -12.86 -7.25
C TYR A 229 -9.41 -13.86 -6.14
N PHE A 230 -10.39 -14.66 -5.71
CA PHE A 230 -10.20 -15.73 -4.72
C PHE A 230 -9.36 -16.88 -5.27
N ALA A 231 -9.58 -17.29 -6.53
CA ALA A 231 -8.74 -18.29 -7.19
C ALA A 231 -7.27 -17.84 -7.23
N ALA A 232 -7.01 -16.58 -7.58
CA ALA A 232 -5.66 -16.03 -7.59
C ALA A 232 -4.99 -15.99 -6.20
N ILE A 233 -5.76 -15.85 -5.11
CA ILE A 233 -5.26 -15.98 -3.74
C ILE A 233 -4.93 -17.44 -3.43
N GLU A 234 -5.80 -18.37 -3.82
CA GLU A 234 -5.62 -19.80 -3.58
C GLU A 234 -4.42 -20.39 -4.33
N ASP A 235 -4.17 -19.92 -5.55
CA ASP A 235 -3.06 -20.37 -6.39
C ASP A 235 -1.68 -20.00 -5.84
N VAL A 236 -1.60 -19.07 -4.87
CA VAL A 236 -0.32 -18.70 -4.25
C VAL A 236 0.25 -19.86 -3.45
N THR A 237 1.47 -20.25 -3.78
CA THR A 237 2.22 -21.31 -3.08
C THR A 237 3.20 -20.72 -2.06
N LYS A 238 3.52 -21.52 -1.03
CA LYS A 238 4.56 -21.17 -0.06
C LYS A 238 5.90 -20.86 -0.73
N ALA A 239 6.29 -21.65 -1.73
CA ALA A 239 7.54 -21.45 -2.46
C ALA A 239 7.62 -20.07 -3.14
N GLN A 240 6.50 -19.56 -3.69
CA GLN A 240 6.44 -18.21 -4.25
C GLN A 240 6.59 -17.14 -3.16
N VAL A 241 5.97 -17.33 -1.98
CA VAL A 241 6.10 -16.41 -0.85
C VAL A 241 7.53 -16.37 -0.34
N ASP A 242 8.15 -17.53 -0.13
CA ASP A 242 9.55 -17.64 0.31
C ASP A 242 10.50 -16.98 -0.69
N THR A 243 10.31 -17.24 -1.98
CA THR A 243 11.11 -16.65 -3.07
C THR A 243 10.96 -15.14 -3.08
N LEU A 244 9.74 -14.62 -2.95
CA LEU A 244 9.49 -13.19 -2.92
C LEU A 244 10.10 -12.54 -1.67
N ALA A 245 9.91 -13.14 -0.49
CA ALA A 245 10.47 -12.68 0.77
C ALA A 245 12.00 -12.59 0.69
N GLY A 246 12.65 -13.66 0.21
CA GLY A 246 14.09 -13.69 -0.03
C GLY A 246 14.56 -12.65 -1.04
N ARG A 247 13.74 -12.27 -2.02
CA ARG A 247 14.10 -11.24 -3.01
C ARG A 247 13.97 -9.81 -2.47
N ILE A 248 12.88 -9.48 -1.76
CA ILE A 248 12.55 -8.08 -1.43
C ILE A 248 13.00 -7.65 -0.02
N LEU A 249 13.06 -8.58 0.94
CA LEU A 249 13.38 -8.28 2.35
C LEU A 249 14.89 -8.22 2.58
N GLN A 250 15.60 -7.47 1.74
CA GLN A 250 17.05 -7.38 1.74
C GLN A 250 17.54 -6.20 2.59
N PRO A 251 18.59 -6.36 3.43
CA PRO A 251 19.11 -5.28 4.27
C PRO A 251 19.33 -3.98 3.49
N GLN A 252 20.07 -4.05 2.38
CA GLN A 252 20.42 -2.90 1.53
C GLN A 252 19.22 -2.17 0.92
N GLU A 253 18.05 -2.82 0.85
CA GLU A 253 16.82 -2.24 0.34
C GLU A 253 15.94 -1.60 1.43
N MET A 254 16.25 -1.87 2.70
CA MET A 254 15.48 -1.34 3.81
C MET A 254 15.62 0.17 3.92
N ARG A 255 14.50 0.83 4.18
CA ARG A 255 14.36 2.28 4.30
C ARG A 255 13.49 2.58 5.54
N LEU A 256 13.99 3.47 6.39
CA LEU A 256 13.35 3.87 7.65
C LEU A 256 12.89 5.33 7.57
N VAL A 257 11.66 5.56 8.01
CA VAL A 257 11.17 6.88 8.39
C VAL A 257 10.77 6.84 9.86
N ALA A 258 11.17 7.83 10.63
CA ALA A 258 10.74 7.97 12.02
C ALA A 258 10.29 9.40 12.34
N ILE A 259 9.21 9.53 13.11
CA ILE A 259 8.69 10.80 13.63
C ILE A 259 8.60 10.72 15.15
N GLY A 260 9.20 11.67 15.86
CA GLY A 260 9.16 11.78 17.33
C GLY A 260 10.35 12.55 17.89
N ASN A 261 10.64 12.43 19.19
CA ASN A 261 11.89 12.92 19.78
C ASN A 261 13.01 11.94 19.47
N VAL A 262 13.45 11.94 18.21
CA VAL A 262 14.45 11.01 17.71
C VAL A 262 15.79 11.26 18.42
N ARG A 263 16.16 10.32 19.29
CA ARG A 263 17.49 10.20 19.91
C ARG A 263 18.24 9.07 19.22
N GLY A 264 19.57 9.16 19.13
CA GLY A 264 20.38 8.09 18.54
C GLY A 264 20.28 7.99 17.02
N GLU A 265 20.27 9.12 16.30
CA GLU A 265 20.23 9.12 14.82
C GLU A 265 21.34 8.26 14.20
N GLU A 266 22.58 8.35 14.70
CA GLU A 266 23.67 7.50 14.22
C GLU A 266 23.41 6.01 14.44
N GLU A 267 22.76 5.65 15.53
CA GLU A 267 22.41 4.26 15.83
C GLU A 267 21.37 3.75 14.83
N LEU A 268 20.30 4.52 14.62
CA LEU A 268 19.26 4.19 13.63
C LEU A 268 19.81 4.09 12.20
N ARG A 269 20.78 4.95 11.85
CA ARG A 269 21.46 4.88 10.55
C ARG A 269 22.38 3.66 10.42
N LYS A 270 22.98 3.17 11.51
CA LYS A 270 23.82 1.96 11.50
C LYS A 270 23.01 0.66 11.43
N LEU A 271 21.72 0.71 11.76
CA LEU A 271 20.81 -0.45 11.68
C LEU A 271 20.39 -0.79 10.23
N LEU A 272 20.72 0.06 9.26
CA LEU A 272 20.36 -0.07 7.84
C LEU A 272 21.60 0.01 6.94
#